data_AF-A0A7Y5D468-F1
#
_entry.id   AF-A0A7Y5D468-F1
#
_cell.length_a   1.000
_cell.length_b   1.000
_cell.length_c   1.000
_cell.angle_alpha   90.00
_cell.angle_beta   90.00
_cell.angle_gamma   90.00
#
_symmetry.space_group_name_H-M   'P 1'
#
loop_
_entity.id
_entity.type
_entity.pdbx_description
1 polymer ?
#
loop_
_entity_poly.entity_id
_entity_poly.type
_entity_poly.pdbx_seq_one_letter_code
_entity_poly.pdbx_strand_id
1 'polypeptide(L)' 'MGSVTLLFLIMFIIAGCAFAPLGYFIYKFTQENGKPFGETEPHGDSQSWVLDLAEKLIHKAKAVISKK' A
#
# COMPACT_ATOMS: atom_id res chain seq x y z
N MET A 1 23.48 -15.31 16.77
CA MET A 1 23.05 -15.20 15.35
C MET A 1 21.54 -14.99 15.19
N GLY A 2 20.66 -15.81 15.79
CA GLY A 2 19.20 -15.70 15.57
C GLY A 2 18.53 -14.35 15.90
N SER A 3 18.98 -13.65 16.96
CA SER A 3 18.45 -12.32 17.30
C SER A 3 18.74 -11.26 16.22
N VAL A 4 19.94 -11.31 15.63
CA VAL A 4 20.34 -10.39 14.56
C VAL A 4 19.60 -10.70 13.26
N THR A 5 19.40 -11.99 12.95
CA THR A 5 18.60 -12.42 11.79
C THR A 5 17.15 -11.95 11.90
N LEU A 6 16.54 -12.05 13.08
CA LEU A 6 15.17 -11.58 13.32
C LEU A 6 15.07 -10.06 13.16
N LEU A 7 16.03 -9.31 13.73
CA LEU A 7 16.10 -7.86 13.60
C LEU A 7 16.22 -7.43 12.14
N PHE A 8 17.09 -8.08 11.37
CA PHE A 8 17.26 -7.82 9.95
C PHE A 8 15.97 -8.07 9.16
N LEU A 9 15.26 -9.16 9.46
CA LEU A 9 14.00 -9.52 8.79
C LEU A 9 12.90 -8.49 9.10
N ILE A 10 12.78 -8.03 10.34
CA ILE A 10 11.81 -6.99 10.73
C ILE A 10 12.13 -5.67 10.01
N MET A 11 13.40 -5.26 9.99
CA MET A 11 13.80 -4.04 9.28
C MET A 11 13.52 -4.13 7.78
N PHE A 12 13.71 -5.31 7.18
CA PHE A 12 13.41 -5.53 5.77
C PHE A 12 11.90 -5.40 5.47
N ILE A 13 11.04 -5.95 6.33
CA ILE A 13 9.58 -5.79 6.21
C ILE A 13 9.18 -4.32 6.32
N ILE A 14 9.71 -3.60 7.33
CA ILE A 14 9.40 -2.18 7.53
C ILE A 14 9.86 -1.35 6.32
N ALA A 15 11.06 -1.60 5.82
CA ALA A 15 11.56 -0.94 4.62
C ALA A 15 10.67 -1.24 3.40
N GLY A 16 10.32 -2.50 3.16
CA GLY A 16 9.41 -2.89 2.08
C GLY A 16 8.06 -2.17 2.15
N CYS A 17 7.46 -2.08 3.34
CA CYS A 17 6.21 -1.35 3.55
C CYS A 17 6.36 0.16 3.34
N ALA A 18 7.47 0.76 3.77
CA ALA A 18 7.73 2.19 3.59
C ALA A 18 7.98 2.57 2.12
N PHE A 19 8.68 1.71 1.38
CA PHE A 19 9.03 1.95 -0.03
C PHE A 19 7.97 1.45 -1.02
N ALA A 20 7.03 0.59 -0.62
CA ALA A 20 5.97 0.08 -1.49
C ALA A 20 5.13 1.19 -2.17
N PRO A 21 4.69 2.27 -1.49
CA PRO A 21 3.99 3.37 -2.14
C PRO A 21 4.85 4.07 -3.20
N LEU A 22 6.12 4.30 -2.89
CA LEU A 22 7.08 4.95 -3.80
C LEU A 22 7.32 4.09 -5.05
N GLY A 23 7.51 2.78 -4.88
CA GLY A 23 7.63 1.84 -5.99
C GLY A 23 6.37 1.77 -6.85
N TYR A 24 5.19 1.78 -6.23
CA TYR A 24 3.92 1.84 -6.94
C TYR A 24 3.78 3.11 -7.78
N PHE A 25 4.16 4.27 -7.24
CA PHE A 25 4.15 5.52 -7.98
C PHE A 25 5.10 5.46 -9.17
N ILE A 26 6.37 5.08 -8.97
CA ILE A 26 7.34 4.96 -10.07
C ILE A 26 6.77 4.05 -11.16
N TYR A 27 6.30 2.85 -10.81
CA TYR A 27 5.71 1.91 -11.77
C TYR A 27 4.53 2.49 -12.55
N LYS A 28 3.66 3.27 -11.88
CA LYS A 28 2.50 3.91 -12.52
C LYS A 28 2.90 5.07 -13.43
N PHE A 29 3.88 5.87 -13.05
CA PHE A 29 4.35 7.02 -13.82
C PHE A 29 5.26 6.65 -15.00
N THR A 30 5.88 5.47 -14.97
CA THR A 30 6.73 4.99 -16.08
C THR A 30 5.93 4.27 -17.18
N GLN A 31 4.63 4.05 -17.03
CA GLN A 31 3.80 3.45 -18.07
C GLN A 31 3.51 4.45 -19.20
N GLU A 32 3.92 4.15 -20.43
CA GLU A 32 3.78 5.03 -21.62
C GLU A 32 2.33 5.43 -21.93
N ASN A 33 1.35 4.59 -21.57
CA ASN A 33 -0.09 4.87 -21.68
C ASN A 33 -0.80 4.86 -20.31
N GLY A 34 -0.03 4.98 -19.24
CA GLY A 34 -0.57 5.08 -17.90
C GLY A 34 -1.22 6.44 -17.72
N LYS A 35 -2.52 6.49 -17.43
CA LYS A 35 -3.12 7.65 -16.76
C LYS A 35 -2.90 7.44 -15.26
N PRO A 36 -1.80 7.92 -14.65
CA PRO A 36 -1.46 7.63 -13.25
C PRO A 36 -2.57 8.05 -12.28
N PHE A 37 -3.43 8.99 -12.71
CA PHE A 37 -4.60 9.46 -11.99
C PHE A 37 -5.93 9.20 -12.72
N GLY A 38 -5.95 8.48 -13.84
CA GLY A 38 -7.14 8.29 -14.68
C GLY A 38 -7.50 9.49 -15.56
N GLU A 39 -8.71 9.51 -16.11
CA GLU A 39 -9.35 10.72 -16.64
C GLU A 39 -9.58 11.67 -15.45
N THR A 40 -9.01 12.87 -15.46
CA THR A 40 -9.17 13.87 -14.38
C THR A 40 -10.54 14.55 -14.49
N GLU A 41 -11.62 13.78 -14.40
CA GLU A 41 -13.00 14.25 -14.43
C GLU A 41 -13.67 14.05 -13.05
N PRO A 42 -14.52 14.98 -12.58
CA PRO A 42 -14.90 15.05 -11.18
C PRO A 42 -15.97 13.99 -10.85
N HIS A 43 -15.53 12.78 -10.52
CA HIS A 43 -16.43 11.70 -10.15
C HIS A 43 -16.30 11.39 -8.66
N GLY A 44 -17.21 11.98 -7.89
CA GLY A 44 -17.37 11.80 -6.45
C GLY A 44 -17.84 10.41 -6.00
N ASP A 45 -17.55 9.35 -6.77
CA ASP A 45 -17.81 7.95 -6.38
C ASP A 45 -17.04 6.95 -7.28
N SER A 46 -15.80 7.27 -7.63
CA SER A 46 -14.97 6.39 -8.46
C SER A 46 -14.49 5.18 -7.62
N GLN A 47 -15.04 3.98 -7.89
CA GLN A 47 -14.59 2.72 -7.26
C GLN A 47 -13.11 2.46 -7.57
N SER A 48 -12.23 2.90 -6.68
CA SER A 48 -10.80 2.63 -6.77
C SER A 48 -10.53 1.33 -6.04
N TRP A 49 -10.13 0.30 -6.78
CA TRP A 49 -9.71 -0.98 -6.22
C TRP A 49 -8.61 -0.83 -5.15
N VAL A 50 -7.77 0.20 -5.26
CA VAL A 50 -6.74 0.53 -4.27
C VAL A 50 -7.36 1.10 -2.99
N LEU A 51 -8.38 1.97 -3.11
CA LEU A 51 -9.12 2.49 -1.95
C LEU A 51 -9.89 1.38 -1.25
N ASP A 52 -10.58 0.51 -2.00
CA ASP A 52 -11.31 -0.63 -1.44
C ASP A 52 -10.37 -1.61 -0.72
N LEU A 53 -9.18 -1.85 -1.28
CA LEU A 53 -8.17 -2.71 -0.67
C LEU A 53 -7.62 -2.07 0.62
N ALA A 54 -7.33 -0.76 0.58
CA ALA A 54 -6.86 -0.01 1.74
C ALA A 54 -7.93 0.02 2.84
N GLU A 55 -9.18 0.28 2.51
CA GLU A 55 -10.30 0.31 3.45
C GLU A 55 -10.52 -1.07 4.09
N LYS A 56 -10.48 -2.15 3.31
CA LYS A 56 -10.54 -3.53 3.83
C LYS A 56 -9.37 -3.86 4.75
N LEU A 57 -8.16 -3.43 4.40
CA LEU A 57 -6.96 -3.65 5.23
C LEU A 57 -7.05 -2.87 6.56
N ILE A 58 -7.50 -1.62 6.51
CA ILE A 58 -7.73 -0.78 7.70
C ILE A 58 -8.80 -1.39 8.59
N HIS A 59 -9.92 -1.84 8.03
CA HIS A 59 -10.99 -2.51 8.79
C HIS A 59 -10.50 -3.80 9.44
N LYS A 60 -9.69 -4.61 8.74
CA LYS A 60 -9.09 -5.82 9.30
C LYS A 60 -8.09 -5.51 10.40
N ALA A 61 -7.22 -4.52 10.21
CA ALA A 61 -6.28 -4.08 11.25
C ALA A 61 -7.02 -3.57 12.49
N LYS A 62 -8.06 -2.74 12.31
CA LYS A 62 -8.90 -2.22 13.39
C LYS A 62 -9.65 -3.34 14.12
N ALA A 63 -10.18 -4.33 13.41
CA ALA A 63 -10.86 -5.47 14.00
C ALA A 63 -9.91 -6.37 14.81
N VAL A 64 -8.66 -6.56 14.35
CA VAL A 64 -7.63 -7.32 15.08
C VAL A 64 -7.19 -6.58 16.35
N ILE A 65 -7.02 -5.25 16.27
CA ILE A 65 -6.64 -4.41 17.41
C ILE A 65 -7.77 -4.32 18.44
N SER A 66 -9.03 -4.20 17.99
CA SER A 66 -10.20 -4.09 18.88
C SER A 66 -10.59 -5.41 19.56
N LYS A 67 -10.08 -6.55 19.09
CA LYS A 67 -10.37 -7.88 19.66
C LYS A 67 -9.34 -8.32 20.70
N LYS A 68 -8.27 -7.56 20.90
CA LYS A 68 -7.27 -7.75 21.95
C LYS A 68 -7.54 -6.81 23.11
#